data_AF-E1JS39-F1
#
_entry.id   AF-E1JS39-F1
#
_cell.length_a   1.000
_cell.length_b   1.000
_cell.length_c   1.000
_cell.angle_alpha   90.00
_cell.angle_beta   90.00
_cell.angle_gamma   90.00
#
_symmetry.space_group_name_H-M   'P 1'
#
loop_
_entity.id
_entity.type
_entity.pdbx_description
1 polymer ?
#
loop_
_entity_poly.entity_id
_entity_poly.type
_entity_poly.pdbx_seq_one_letter_code
_entity_poly.pdbx_strand_id
1 'polypeptide(L)'
;MNFLGRFLVEQGAISEEQLADGLRFQKEHNRRIGEMAVDRGVLSPGEVNGICRRQRADPRLFGDIAVEERRLSRKDLDQLLFFQKVHHTYLGEALLLRGHIDREQYKRLLGRHFALRQSGQVSLRYIQDFFADNKAAELLVMATERVMRRFAGLTLEVAALGQPEDMAVYPETGRITGILSGRRRLCAAIGLSAPLAAGLCREAGATAAENPLDAFFTCVLVFFQDMLRDASLLSHEMRMTRDGAFFHPREESLGIRCDTPAGKAAFAIWIEETPS
;
A
#
# COMPACT_ATOMS: atom_id res chain seq x y z
N MET A 1 4.10 2.86 -7.77
CA MET A 1 3.20 3.07 -8.93
C MET A 1 1.79 3.05 -8.37
N ASN A 2 0.96 4.04 -8.67
CA ASN A 2 -0.39 4.12 -8.08
C ASN A 2 -1.33 3.15 -8.82
N PHE A 3 -1.53 1.95 -8.27
CA PHE A 3 -2.31 0.85 -8.89
C PHE A 3 -3.71 1.27 -9.31
N LEU A 4 -4.37 2.09 -8.48
CA LEU A 4 -5.68 2.66 -8.79
C LEU A 4 -5.63 3.50 -10.08
N GLY A 5 -4.58 4.30 -10.26
CA GLY A 5 -4.41 5.12 -11.45
C GLY A 5 -4.29 4.26 -12.71
N ARG A 6 -3.45 3.23 -12.67
CA ARG A 6 -3.27 2.30 -13.79
C ARG A 6 -4.54 1.52 -14.10
N PHE A 7 -5.24 1.04 -13.08
CA PHE A 7 -6.54 0.38 -13.24
C PHE A 7 -7.55 1.30 -13.96
N LEU A 8 -7.67 2.56 -13.53
CA LEU A 8 -8.60 3.50 -14.13
C LEU A 8 -8.26 3.80 -15.61
N VAL A 9 -6.97 3.83 -15.96
CA VAL A 9 -6.52 3.96 -17.35
C VAL A 9 -6.85 2.69 -18.15
N GLU A 10 -6.55 1.50 -17.63
CA GLU A 10 -6.81 0.21 -18.28
C GLU A 10 -8.31 -0.02 -18.52
N GLN A 11 -9.17 0.46 -17.62
CA GLN A 11 -10.63 0.43 -17.79
C GLN A 11 -11.17 1.54 -18.71
N GLY A 12 -10.30 2.39 -19.27
CA GLY A 12 -10.70 3.52 -20.12
C GLY A 12 -11.48 4.61 -19.39
N ALA A 13 -11.37 4.67 -18.06
CA ALA A 13 -12.09 5.62 -17.23
C ALA A 13 -11.45 7.01 -17.22
N ILE A 14 -10.12 7.06 -17.31
CA ILE A 14 -9.30 8.26 -17.40
C ILE A 14 -8.16 8.03 -18.39
N SER A 15 -7.59 9.08 -18.97
CA SER A 15 -6.36 9.01 -19.77
C SER A 15 -5.10 9.09 -18.89
N GLU A 16 -3.94 8.70 -19.45
CA GLU A 16 -2.62 8.89 -18.80
C GLU A 16 -2.36 10.36 -18.43
N GLU A 17 -2.82 11.31 -19.25
CA GLU A 17 -2.69 12.75 -18.98
C GLU A 17 -3.55 13.19 -17.78
N GLN A 18 -4.78 12.69 -17.70
CA GLN A 18 -5.69 12.95 -16.58
C GLN A 18 -5.17 12.32 -15.28
N LEU A 19 -4.59 11.12 -15.37
CA LEU A 19 -3.90 10.48 -14.26
C LEU A 19 -2.71 11.33 -13.78
N ALA A 20 -1.88 11.82 -14.70
CA ALA A 20 -0.75 12.68 -14.37
C ALA A 20 -1.19 13.99 -13.69
N ASP A 21 -2.27 14.62 -14.15
CA ASP A 21 -2.84 15.82 -13.52
C ASP A 21 -3.41 15.50 -12.12
N GLY A 22 -4.13 14.40 -11.96
CA GLY A 22 -4.62 13.94 -10.65
C GLY A 22 -3.49 13.66 -9.66
N LEU A 23 -2.41 13.03 -10.10
CA LEU A 23 -1.21 12.78 -9.28
C LEU A 23 -0.49 14.07 -8.91
N ARG A 24 -0.41 15.03 -9.82
CA ARG A 24 0.16 16.36 -9.54
C ARG A 24 -0.68 17.09 -8.49
N PHE A 25 -1.99 17.17 -8.67
CA PHE A 25 -2.91 17.79 -7.71
C PHE A 25 -2.82 17.11 -6.34
N GLN A 26 -2.84 15.78 -6.31
CA GLN A 26 -2.64 15.02 -5.07
C GLN A 26 -1.34 15.41 -4.37
N LYS A 27 -0.24 15.50 -5.11
CA LYS A 27 1.09 15.83 -4.56
C LYS A 27 1.17 17.26 -4.04
N GLU A 28 0.54 18.21 -4.73
CA GLU A 28 0.48 19.61 -4.31
C GLU A 28 -0.35 19.79 -3.03
N HIS A 29 -1.43 19.03 -2.90
CA HIS A 29 -2.33 19.10 -1.74
C HIS A 29 -1.86 18.23 -0.55
N ASN A 30 -1.10 17.16 -0.78
CA ASN A 30 -0.50 16.33 0.27
C ASN A 30 0.85 16.88 0.74
N ARG A 31 0.78 17.94 1.52
CA ARG A 31 1.94 18.66 2.04
C ARG A 31 2.81 17.78 2.94
N ARG A 32 4.12 17.98 2.86
CA ARG A 32 5.09 17.29 3.72
C ARG A 32 5.07 17.90 5.12
N ILE A 33 5.38 17.08 6.14
CA ILE A 33 5.43 17.54 7.55
C ILE A 33 6.32 18.77 7.72
N GLY A 34 7.51 18.79 7.09
CA GLY A 34 8.41 19.94 7.14
C GLY A 34 7.83 21.22 6.53
N GLU A 35 7.09 21.12 5.42
CA GLU A 35 6.44 22.26 4.78
C GLU A 35 5.28 22.80 5.65
N MET A 36 4.49 21.90 6.23
CA MET A 36 3.43 22.30 7.16
C MET A 36 3.98 22.92 8.45
N ALA A 37 5.13 22.43 8.93
CA ALA A 37 5.79 22.97 10.12
C ALA A 37 6.28 24.41 9.89
N VAL A 38 6.73 24.73 8.66
CA VAL A 38 7.13 26.09 8.26
C VAL A 38 5.94 27.03 8.20
N ASP A 39 4.86 26.65 7.52
CA ASP A 39 3.67 27.49 7.40
C ASP A 39 3.02 27.81 8.74
N ARG A 40 3.16 26.91 9.71
CA ARG A 40 2.63 27.08 11.06
C ARG A 40 3.60 27.81 12.00
N GLY A 41 4.78 28.18 11.52
CA GLY A 41 5.80 28.87 12.31
C GLY A 41 6.44 28.01 13.39
N VAL A 42 6.29 26.68 13.33
CA VAL A 42 6.84 25.74 14.32
C VAL A 42 8.29 25.38 13.99
N LEU A 43 8.65 25.41 12.70
CA LEU A 43 10.03 25.32 12.22
C LEU A 43 10.33 26.43 11.23
N SER A 44 11.56 26.90 11.19
CA SER A 44 12.05 27.73 10.09
C SER A 44 12.46 26.88 8.87
N PRO A 45 12.48 27.45 7.66
CA PRO A 45 12.99 26.76 6.47
C PRO A 45 14.42 26.24 6.64
N GLY A 46 15.27 26.97 7.38
CA GLY A 46 16.64 26.56 7.69
C GLY A 46 16.69 25.31 8.58
N GLU A 47 15.78 25.22 9.55
CA GLU A 47 15.69 24.05 10.44
C GLU A 47 15.20 22.81 9.71
N VAL A 48 14.19 22.94 8.85
CA VAL A 48 13.70 21.85 7.98
C VAL A 48 14.82 21.35 7.07
N ASN A 49 15.57 22.25 6.44
CA ASN A 49 16.70 21.87 5.59
C ASN A 49 17.79 21.12 6.38
N GLY A 50 18.07 21.54 7.61
CA GLY A 50 19.01 20.85 8.50
C GLY A 50 18.56 19.43 8.83
N ILE A 51 17.30 19.26 9.23
CA ILE A 51 16.72 17.95 9.56
C ILE A 51 16.71 17.04 8.33
N CYS A 52 16.29 17.55 7.16
CA CYS A 52 16.31 16.81 5.89
C CYS A 52 17.72 16.38 5.48
N ARG A 53 18.74 17.21 5.73
CA ARG A 53 20.14 16.83 5.47
C ARG A 53 20.58 15.68 6.36
N ARG A 54 20.19 15.70 7.63
CA ARG A 54 20.48 14.65 8.61
C ARG A 54 19.78 13.34 8.26
N GLN A 55 18.51 13.42 7.86
CA GLN A 55 17.71 12.27 7.41
C GLN A 55 18.33 11.53 6.19
N ARG A 56 19.20 12.18 5.41
CA ARG A 56 19.92 11.50 4.32
C ARG A 56 21.03 10.56 4.82
N ALA A 57 21.54 10.80 6.03
CA ALA A 57 22.60 10.03 6.66
C ALA A 57 22.10 9.20 7.87
N ASP A 58 20.85 9.41 8.28
CA ASP A 58 20.20 8.82 9.45
C ASP A 58 18.92 8.10 9.02
N PRO A 59 18.73 6.81 9.34
CA PRO A 59 17.54 6.05 8.93
C PRO A 59 16.25 6.48 9.64
N ARG A 60 16.33 7.34 10.66
CA ARG A 60 15.16 7.79 11.45
C ARG A 60 14.29 8.77 10.68
N LEU A 61 13.02 8.86 11.07
CA LEU A 61 12.05 9.72 10.42
C LEU A 61 12.28 11.21 10.76
N PHE A 62 11.86 12.10 9.85
CA PHE A 62 11.97 13.55 10.01
C PHE A 62 11.44 14.02 11.37
N GLY A 63 10.26 13.52 11.78
CA GLY A 63 9.63 13.89 13.05
C GLY A 63 10.44 13.46 14.26
N ASP A 64 10.99 12.24 14.25
CA ASP A 64 11.81 11.72 15.35
C ASP A 64 13.13 12.47 15.47
N ILE A 65 13.77 12.78 14.34
CA ILE A 65 14.97 13.62 14.29
C ILE A 65 14.65 15.03 14.84
N ALA A 66 13.53 15.63 14.42
CA ALA A 66 13.13 16.96 14.85
C ALA A 66 12.83 17.04 16.36
N VAL A 67 12.24 15.99 16.94
CA VAL A 67 11.96 15.89 18.38
C VAL A 67 13.23 15.65 19.18
N GLU A 68 14.12 14.78 18.70
CA GLU A 68 15.41 14.52 19.35
C GLU A 68 16.31 15.77 19.36
N GLU A 69 16.36 16.52 18.25
CA GLU A 69 17.08 17.79 18.18
C GLU A 69 16.44 18.92 19.00
N ARG A 70 15.31 18.65 19.67
CA ARG A 70 14.50 19.64 20.39
C ARG A 70 14.04 20.81 19.52
N ARG A 71 13.99 20.60 18.19
CA ARG A 71 13.46 21.57 17.23
C ARG A 71 11.95 21.52 17.13
N LEU A 72 11.35 20.38 17.50
CA LEU A 72 9.91 20.20 17.53
C LEU A 72 9.51 19.51 18.84
N SER A 73 8.43 19.93 19.48
CA SER A 73 7.91 19.19 20.64
C SER A 73 7.14 17.96 20.16
N ARG A 74 7.07 16.90 20.98
CA ARG A 74 6.28 15.70 20.63
C ARG A 74 4.81 16.05 20.38
N LYS A 75 4.27 16.99 21.17
CA LYS A 75 2.90 17.51 21.02
C LYS A 75 2.68 18.20 19.67
N ASP A 76 3.63 19.01 19.23
CA ASP A 76 3.52 19.70 17.94
C ASP A 76 3.69 18.73 16.78
N LEU A 77 4.51 17.68 16.95
CA LEU A 77 4.64 16.61 15.95
C LEU A 77 3.31 15.86 15.80
N ASP A 78 2.68 15.48 16.91
CA ASP A 78 1.41 14.79 16.92
C ASP A 78 0.30 15.65 16.29
N GLN A 79 0.31 16.97 16.51
CA GLN A 79 -0.59 17.89 15.84
C GLN A 79 -0.32 17.95 14.33
N LEU A 80 0.93 18.10 13.90
CA LEU A 80 1.27 18.12 12.47
C LEU A 80 0.85 16.83 11.77
N LEU A 81 1.08 15.67 12.40
CA LEU A 81 0.64 14.36 11.91
C LEU A 81 -0.89 14.27 11.84
N PHE A 82 -1.59 14.76 12.87
CA PHE A 82 -3.05 14.82 12.86
C PHE A 82 -3.59 15.67 11.71
N PHE A 83 -3.02 16.85 11.48
CA PHE A 83 -3.43 17.71 10.37
C PHE A 83 -3.10 17.11 9.00
N GLN A 84 -1.95 16.44 8.86
CA GLN A 84 -1.63 15.69 7.65
C GLN A 84 -2.68 14.62 7.37
N LYS A 85 -3.12 13.91 8.41
CA LYS A 85 -4.12 12.84 8.33
C LYS A 85 -5.51 13.37 7.94
N VAL A 86 -5.91 14.53 8.48
CA VAL A 86 -7.22 15.13 8.20
C VAL A 86 -7.29 15.73 6.80
N HIS A 87 -6.19 16.28 6.27
CA HIS A 87 -6.16 16.98 4.98
C HIS A 87 -5.52 16.19 3.85
N HIS A 88 -5.33 14.87 4.01
CA HIS A 88 -4.76 14.03 2.97
C HIS A 88 -5.74 13.88 1.80
N THR A 89 -5.38 14.42 0.65
CA THR A 89 -6.09 14.24 -0.62
C THR A 89 -5.69 12.91 -1.26
N TYR A 90 -6.66 12.08 -1.60
CA TYR A 90 -6.41 10.81 -2.30
C TYR A 90 -6.48 10.98 -3.82
N LEU A 91 -5.92 10.05 -4.60
CA LEU A 91 -5.94 10.17 -6.07
C LEU A 91 -7.37 10.18 -6.63
N GLY A 92 -8.28 9.34 -6.13
CA GLY A 92 -9.66 9.37 -6.61
C GLY A 92 -10.41 10.66 -6.24
N GLU A 93 -10.09 11.26 -5.08
CA GLU A 93 -10.60 12.58 -4.70
C GLU A 93 -10.02 13.68 -5.60
N ALA A 94 -8.72 13.63 -5.89
CA ALA A 94 -8.06 14.53 -6.83
C ALA A 94 -8.70 14.42 -8.22
N LEU A 95 -8.93 13.22 -8.74
CA LEU A 95 -9.58 13.00 -10.04
C LEU A 95 -11.01 13.53 -10.08
N LEU A 96 -11.79 13.36 -9.00
CA LEU A 96 -13.14 13.92 -8.86
C LEU A 96 -13.12 15.45 -8.81
N LEU A 97 -12.25 16.04 -7.99
CA LEU A 97 -12.11 17.49 -7.84
C LEU A 97 -11.62 18.16 -9.13
N ARG A 98 -10.78 17.46 -9.90
CA ARG A 98 -10.30 17.89 -11.21
C ARG A 98 -11.31 17.65 -12.34
N GLY A 99 -12.41 16.94 -12.06
CA GLY A 99 -13.46 16.63 -13.04
C GLY A 99 -13.06 15.59 -14.08
N HIS A 100 -11.98 14.84 -13.85
CA HIS A 100 -11.50 13.79 -14.77
C HIS A 100 -12.37 12.54 -14.74
N ILE A 101 -13.04 12.33 -13.61
CA ILE A 101 -14.00 11.25 -13.43
C ILE A 101 -15.22 11.81 -12.72
N ASP A 102 -16.42 11.43 -13.17
CA ASP A 102 -17.64 11.82 -12.48
C ASP A 102 -18.00 10.82 -11.36
N ARG A 103 -18.88 11.24 -10.45
CA ARG A 103 -19.28 10.41 -9.29
C ARG A 103 -19.94 9.09 -9.69
N GLU A 104 -20.69 9.05 -10.78
CA GLU A 104 -21.42 7.85 -11.22
C GLU A 104 -20.51 6.87 -11.99
N GLN A 105 -19.56 7.39 -12.76
CA GLN A 105 -18.52 6.66 -13.43
C GLN A 105 -17.54 6.06 -12.41
N TYR A 106 -17.13 6.86 -11.42
CA TYR A 106 -16.36 6.39 -10.28
C TYR A 106 -17.12 5.26 -9.56
N LYS A 107 -18.37 5.47 -9.15
CA LYS A 107 -19.21 4.42 -8.54
C LYS A 107 -19.36 3.16 -9.38
N ARG A 108 -19.51 3.24 -10.70
CA ARG A 108 -19.65 2.06 -11.57
C ARG A 108 -18.36 1.26 -11.68
N LEU A 109 -17.22 1.94 -11.74
CA LEU A 109 -15.91 1.29 -11.77
C LEU A 109 -15.60 0.62 -10.42
N LEU A 110 -16.07 1.22 -9.33
CA LEU A 110 -16.01 0.67 -7.98
C LEU A 110 -17.02 -0.47 -7.74
N GLY A 111 -18.25 -0.32 -8.24
CA GLY A 111 -19.36 -1.23 -8.03
C GLY A 111 -19.30 -2.53 -8.85
N ARG A 112 -18.39 -2.62 -9.84
CA ARG A 112 -18.05 -3.92 -10.45
C ARG A 112 -17.27 -4.84 -9.50
N HIS A 113 -16.76 -4.33 -8.38
CA HIS A 113 -16.05 -5.11 -7.35
C HIS A 113 -16.88 -5.37 -6.08
N PHE A 114 -18.03 -4.70 -5.85
CA PHE A 114 -18.92 -5.00 -4.73
C PHE A 114 -20.36 -4.56 -5.01
N ALA A 115 -21.32 -5.48 -4.84
CA ALA A 115 -22.74 -5.23 -5.04
C ALA A 115 -23.28 -4.17 -4.06
N LEU A 116 -23.59 -2.99 -4.58
CA LEU A 116 -24.30 -1.91 -3.90
C LEU A 116 -25.58 -2.42 -3.22
N ARG A 117 -25.61 -2.48 -1.88
CA ARG A 117 -26.88 -2.44 -1.15
C ARG A 117 -27.11 -1.07 -0.53
N GLN A 118 -28.04 -0.36 -1.18
CA GLN A 118 -29.01 0.59 -0.62
C GLN A 118 -28.47 1.68 0.32
N SER A 119 -27.90 2.72 -0.25
CA SER A 119 -28.29 4.11 0.06
C SER A 119 -27.57 5.04 -0.92
N GLY A 120 -28.32 5.93 -1.58
CA GLY A 120 -27.86 6.80 -2.66
C GLY A 120 -26.86 7.90 -2.25
N GLN A 121 -26.10 7.72 -1.17
CA GLN A 121 -25.04 8.63 -0.75
C GLN A 121 -23.76 7.84 -0.51
N VAL A 122 -22.79 8.02 -1.38
CA VAL A 122 -21.42 7.57 -1.13
C VAL A 122 -20.83 8.46 -0.05
N SER A 123 -20.63 7.91 1.15
CA SER A 123 -20.00 8.62 2.24
C SER A 123 -18.49 8.79 1.95
N LEU A 124 -17.90 9.91 2.41
CA LEU A 124 -16.45 10.11 2.38
C LEU A 124 -15.68 8.98 3.09
N ARG A 125 -16.33 8.33 4.06
CA ARG A 125 -15.81 7.15 4.76
C ARG A 125 -15.71 5.92 3.85
N TYR A 126 -16.70 5.66 2.98
CA TYR A 126 -16.63 4.60 1.97
C TYR A 126 -15.49 4.83 0.97
N ILE A 127 -15.26 6.10 0.62
CA ILE A 127 -14.15 6.51 -0.25
C ILE A 127 -12.81 6.22 0.44
N GLN A 128 -12.63 6.62 1.70
CA GLN A 128 -11.43 6.34 2.51
C GLN A 128 -11.22 4.85 2.76
N ASP A 129 -12.30 4.11 2.99
CA ASP A 129 -12.23 2.68 3.28
C ASP A 129 -11.80 1.90 2.04
N PHE A 130 -12.38 2.17 0.87
CA PHE A 130 -11.94 1.62 -0.42
C PHE A 130 -10.50 1.99 -0.80
N PHE A 131 -10.01 3.16 -0.38
CA PHE A 131 -8.62 3.56 -0.61
C PHE A 131 -7.62 2.83 0.29
N ALA A 132 -8.00 2.47 1.52
CA ALA A 132 -7.14 1.67 2.38
C ALA A 132 -6.82 0.30 1.76
N ASP A 133 -7.79 -0.29 1.06
CA ASP A 133 -7.68 -1.62 0.44
C ASP A 133 -6.70 -1.58 -0.74
N ASN A 134 -6.87 -0.60 -1.62
CA ASN A 134 -5.96 -0.36 -2.75
C ASN A 134 -4.56 0.08 -2.29
N LYS A 135 -4.49 0.86 -1.21
CA LYS A 135 -3.20 1.28 -0.65
C LYS A 135 -2.49 0.12 0.02
N ALA A 136 -3.19 -0.73 0.75
CA ALA A 136 -2.63 -1.96 1.30
C ALA A 136 -2.13 -2.88 0.17
N ALA A 137 -2.85 -2.98 -0.94
CA ALA A 137 -2.40 -3.73 -2.10
C ALA A 137 -1.14 -3.15 -2.75
N GLU A 138 -1.10 -1.83 -2.95
CA GLU A 138 0.10 -1.16 -3.43
C GLU A 138 1.30 -1.44 -2.53
N LEU A 139 1.13 -1.27 -1.23
CA LEU A 139 2.20 -1.44 -0.25
C LEU A 139 2.66 -2.90 -0.15
N LEU A 140 1.76 -3.87 -0.31
CA LEU A 140 2.14 -5.29 -0.32
C LEU A 140 3.01 -5.63 -1.53
N VAL A 141 2.63 -5.17 -2.72
CA VAL A 141 3.43 -5.38 -3.93
C VAL A 141 4.77 -4.67 -3.81
N MET A 142 4.80 -3.43 -3.31
CA MET A 142 6.04 -2.68 -3.07
C MET A 142 6.97 -3.37 -2.06
N ALA A 143 6.42 -3.89 -0.96
CA ALA A 143 7.18 -4.64 0.03
C ALA A 143 7.78 -5.90 -0.60
N THR A 144 6.99 -6.61 -1.41
CA THR A 144 7.44 -7.82 -2.10
C THR A 144 8.50 -7.53 -3.15
N GLU A 145 8.36 -6.46 -3.94
CA GLU A 145 9.38 -6.00 -4.90
C GLU A 145 10.68 -5.64 -4.20
N ARG A 146 10.60 -4.92 -3.08
CA ARG A 146 11.77 -4.56 -2.29
C ARG A 146 12.53 -5.78 -1.79
N VAL A 147 11.82 -6.81 -1.32
CA VAL A 147 12.43 -8.05 -0.85
C VAL A 147 12.99 -8.86 -2.02
N MET A 148 12.24 -9.03 -3.12
CA MET A 148 12.72 -9.75 -4.31
C MET A 148 13.98 -9.13 -4.90
N ARG A 149 14.04 -7.80 -4.99
CA ARG A 149 15.22 -7.08 -5.46
C ARG A 149 16.42 -7.28 -4.52
N ARG A 150 16.19 -7.34 -3.21
CA ARG A 150 17.23 -7.60 -2.20
C ARG A 150 17.74 -9.04 -2.23
N PHE A 151 16.85 -10.02 -2.41
CA PHE A 151 17.17 -11.44 -2.32
C PHE A 151 17.73 -12.01 -3.62
N ALA A 152 17.25 -11.55 -4.78
CA ALA A 152 17.56 -12.17 -6.06
C ALA A 152 17.78 -11.17 -7.21
N GLY A 153 17.84 -9.86 -6.92
CA GLY A 153 17.99 -8.83 -7.96
C GLY A 153 16.81 -8.74 -8.93
N LEU A 154 15.67 -9.38 -8.62
CA LEU A 154 14.51 -9.45 -9.49
C LEU A 154 13.62 -8.22 -9.37
N THR A 155 12.99 -7.85 -10.49
CA THR A 155 11.94 -6.83 -10.56
C THR A 155 10.58 -7.49 -10.73
N LEU A 156 9.54 -6.82 -10.24
CA LEU A 156 8.14 -7.19 -10.47
C LEU A 156 7.52 -6.19 -11.44
N GLU A 157 6.94 -6.70 -12.52
CA GLU A 157 6.15 -5.92 -13.46
C GLU A 157 4.69 -6.34 -13.38
N VAL A 158 3.79 -5.39 -13.16
CA VAL A 158 2.35 -5.67 -13.08
C VAL A 158 1.85 -6.04 -14.48
N ALA A 159 1.37 -7.28 -14.61
CA ALA A 159 0.89 -7.86 -15.85
C ALA A 159 -0.64 -7.82 -15.95
N ALA A 160 -1.35 -7.98 -14.82
CA ALA A 160 -2.81 -7.84 -14.76
C ALA A 160 -3.27 -7.34 -13.37
N LEU A 161 -4.39 -6.62 -13.34
CA LEU A 161 -4.95 -6.02 -12.14
C LEU A 161 -6.49 -6.13 -12.14
N GLY A 162 -7.08 -6.41 -10.99
CA GLY A 162 -8.54 -6.37 -10.78
C GLY A 162 -9.29 -7.64 -11.20
N GLN A 163 -8.61 -8.63 -11.77
CA GLN A 163 -9.18 -9.95 -12.06
C GLN A 163 -8.97 -10.89 -10.86
N PRO A 164 -9.97 -11.71 -10.47
CA PRO A 164 -9.78 -12.74 -9.46
C PRO A 164 -8.63 -13.69 -9.84
N GLU A 165 -7.72 -13.93 -8.91
CA GLU A 165 -6.57 -14.83 -9.14
C GLU A 165 -6.71 -16.11 -8.33
N ASP A 166 -6.56 -17.27 -8.97
CA ASP A 166 -6.60 -18.53 -8.25
C ASP A 166 -5.26 -18.82 -7.56
N MET A 167 -5.18 -18.48 -6.27
CA MET A 167 -3.99 -18.72 -5.45
C MET A 167 -3.61 -20.20 -5.35
N ALA A 168 -4.52 -21.15 -5.60
CA ALA A 168 -4.23 -22.59 -5.57
C ALA A 168 -3.29 -23.05 -6.72
N VAL A 169 -3.14 -22.23 -7.77
CA VAL A 169 -2.23 -22.50 -8.89
C VAL A 169 -0.77 -22.22 -8.51
N TYR A 170 -0.54 -21.52 -7.40
CA TYR A 170 0.79 -21.15 -6.92
C TYR A 170 1.24 -22.16 -5.85
N PRO A 171 2.31 -22.93 -6.10
CA PRO A 171 2.76 -23.98 -5.16
C PRO A 171 3.28 -23.40 -3.84
N GLU A 172 3.76 -22.16 -3.86
CA GLU A 172 4.31 -21.48 -2.70
C GLU A 172 3.51 -20.24 -2.40
N THR A 173 2.79 -20.28 -1.27
CA THR A 173 1.87 -19.22 -0.87
C THR A 173 2.10 -18.77 0.56
N GLY A 174 2.07 -17.45 0.78
CA GLY A 174 2.06 -16.83 2.10
C GLY A 174 0.80 -16.02 2.31
N ARG A 175 0.06 -16.28 3.40
CA ARG A 175 -1.14 -15.53 3.77
C ARG A 175 -0.85 -14.56 4.90
N ILE A 176 -1.20 -13.30 4.71
CA ILE A 176 -1.13 -12.24 5.72
C ILE A 176 -2.53 -11.99 6.28
N THR A 177 -2.62 -11.83 7.60
CA THR A 177 -3.82 -11.34 8.26
C THR A 177 -3.46 -10.24 9.23
N GLY A 178 -4.29 -9.20 9.32
CA GLY A 178 -4.05 -8.06 10.19
C GLY A 178 -5.28 -7.21 10.40
N ILE A 179 -5.19 -6.24 11.30
CA ILE A 179 -6.26 -5.28 11.56
C ILE A 179 -5.80 -3.89 11.12
N LEU A 180 -6.51 -3.35 10.13
CA LEU A 180 -6.32 -1.97 9.66
C LEU A 180 -7.03 -0.97 10.58
N SER A 181 -6.67 0.30 10.41
CA SER A 181 -7.37 1.46 10.97
C SER A 181 -8.88 1.35 10.72
N GLY A 182 -9.67 1.53 11.78
CA GLY A 182 -11.13 1.38 11.72
C GLY A 182 -11.65 -0.02 12.05
N ARG A 183 -10.82 -0.90 12.65
CA ARG A 183 -11.17 -2.28 13.07
C ARG A 183 -11.50 -3.24 11.91
N ARG A 184 -11.07 -2.91 10.69
CA ARG A 184 -11.27 -3.74 9.51
C ARG A 184 -10.21 -4.83 9.44
N ARG A 185 -10.60 -6.06 9.14
CA ARG A 185 -9.67 -7.19 9.07
C ARG A 185 -9.13 -7.31 7.64
N LEU A 186 -7.86 -7.00 7.42
CA LEU A 186 -7.18 -7.25 6.16
C LEU A 186 -6.75 -8.72 6.10
N CYS A 187 -7.04 -9.34 4.98
CA CYS A 187 -6.48 -10.61 4.58
C CYS A 187 -5.81 -10.45 3.21
N ALA A 188 -4.62 -11.01 3.07
CA ALA A 188 -3.88 -10.99 1.81
C ALA A 188 -3.19 -12.33 1.57
N ALA A 189 -2.98 -12.69 0.32
CA ALA A 189 -2.17 -13.83 -0.08
C ALA A 189 -1.15 -13.39 -1.12
N ILE A 190 0.06 -13.93 -1.01
CA ILE A 190 1.13 -13.81 -2.01
C ILE A 190 1.39 -15.22 -2.54
N GLY A 191 1.36 -15.39 -3.85
CA GLY A 191 1.61 -16.66 -4.54
C GLY A 191 2.83 -16.55 -5.43
N LEU A 192 3.70 -17.55 -5.38
CA LEU A 192 4.91 -17.64 -6.18
C LEU A 192 4.86 -18.88 -7.07
N SER A 193 5.14 -18.71 -8.36
CA SER A 193 5.28 -19.84 -9.28
C SER A 193 6.47 -20.71 -8.91
N ALA A 194 6.46 -22.00 -9.28
CA ALA A 194 7.56 -22.93 -9.00
C ALA A 194 8.94 -22.42 -9.46
N PRO A 195 9.10 -21.86 -10.68
CA PRO A 195 10.40 -21.35 -11.13
C PRO A 195 10.90 -20.17 -10.28
N LEU A 196 10.00 -19.27 -9.88
CA LEU A 196 10.32 -18.12 -9.04
C LEU A 196 10.72 -18.53 -7.63
N ALA A 197 9.95 -19.44 -7.01
CA ALA A 197 10.26 -19.97 -5.70
C ALA A 197 11.63 -20.68 -5.67
N ALA A 198 11.91 -21.51 -6.68
CA ALA A 198 13.21 -22.17 -6.82
C ALA A 198 14.35 -21.15 -7.00
N GLY A 199 14.11 -20.05 -7.72
CA GLY A 199 15.08 -18.95 -7.87
C GLY A 199 15.41 -18.27 -6.55
N LEU A 200 14.39 -17.92 -5.76
CA LEU A 200 14.57 -17.29 -4.46
C LEU A 200 15.33 -18.20 -3.47
N CYS A 201 15.08 -19.51 -3.50
CA CYS A 201 15.83 -20.47 -2.67
C CYS A 201 17.31 -20.57 -3.03
N ARG A 202 17.68 -20.46 -4.32
CA ARG A 202 19.08 -20.54 -4.76
C ARG A 202 19.90 -19.34 -4.33
N GLU A 203 19.33 -18.14 -4.47
CA GLU A 203 20.04 -16.87 -4.19
C GLU A 203 20.14 -16.57 -2.69
N ALA A 204 19.24 -17.10 -1.86
CA ALA A 204 19.23 -16.86 -0.42
C ALA A 204 20.49 -17.38 0.32
N GLY A 205 21.29 -18.25 -0.30
CA GLY A 205 22.47 -18.86 0.31
C GLY A 205 22.10 -19.86 1.41
N ALA A 206 22.83 -20.97 1.49
CA ALA A 206 22.60 -22.01 2.49
C ALA A 206 23.10 -21.58 3.88
N THR A 207 22.38 -20.69 4.58
CA THR A 207 22.54 -20.53 6.03
C THR A 207 21.51 -21.40 6.73
N ALA A 208 21.99 -22.54 7.25
CA ALA A 208 21.19 -23.59 7.85
C ALA A 208 20.54 -23.14 9.17
N ALA A 209 19.25 -22.79 9.12
CA ALA A 209 18.33 -22.82 10.28
C ALA A 209 16.86 -22.68 9.86
N GLU A 210 16.56 -21.92 8.80
CA GLU A 210 15.19 -21.61 8.36
C GLU A 210 15.03 -21.82 6.85
N ASN A 211 13.82 -22.22 6.41
CA ASN A 211 13.50 -22.35 4.99
C ASN A 211 13.68 -20.97 4.30
N PRO A 212 14.46 -20.86 3.20
CA PRO A 212 14.68 -19.59 2.50
C PRO A 212 13.40 -18.82 2.16
N LEU A 213 12.31 -19.55 1.85
CA LEU A 213 11.02 -18.95 1.58
C LEU A 213 10.36 -18.41 2.86
N ASP A 214 10.57 -19.02 4.03
CA ASP A 214 10.08 -18.48 5.32
C ASP A 214 10.76 -17.15 5.62
N ALA A 215 12.07 -17.06 5.39
CA ALA A 215 12.83 -15.82 5.54
C ALA A 215 12.36 -14.74 4.55
N PHE A 216 12.10 -15.11 3.29
CA PHE A 216 11.54 -14.22 2.28
C PHE A 216 10.18 -13.65 2.72
N PHE A 217 9.24 -14.52 3.05
CA PHE A 217 7.88 -14.17 3.46
C PHE A 217 7.87 -13.34 4.75
N THR A 218 8.72 -13.69 5.72
CA THR A 218 8.92 -12.91 6.95
C THR A 218 9.45 -11.51 6.65
N CYS A 219 10.43 -11.36 5.76
CA CYS A 219 10.91 -10.05 5.34
C CYS A 219 9.80 -9.23 4.66
N VAL A 220 8.98 -9.86 3.81
CA VAL A 220 7.84 -9.18 3.18
C VAL A 220 6.86 -8.68 4.23
N LEU A 221 6.52 -9.50 5.24
CA LEU A 221 5.63 -9.10 6.34
C LEU A 221 6.18 -7.86 7.06
N VAL A 222 7.46 -7.87 7.41
CA VAL A 222 8.10 -6.76 8.13
C VAL A 222 8.02 -5.46 7.32
N PHE A 223 8.48 -5.48 6.06
CA PHE A 223 8.42 -4.28 5.22
C PHE A 223 6.99 -3.81 4.97
N PHE A 224 6.05 -4.74 4.79
CA PHE A 224 4.66 -4.39 4.57
C PHE A 224 4.03 -3.72 5.80
N GLN A 225 4.28 -4.24 6.99
CA GLN A 225 3.82 -3.64 8.24
C GLN A 225 4.39 -2.23 8.44
N ASP A 226 5.68 -2.03 8.18
CA ASP A 226 6.33 -0.73 8.32
C ASP A 226 5.69 0.28 7.35
N MET A 227 5.51 -0.11 6.09
CA MET A 227 4.86 0.73 5.08
C MET A 227 3.41 1.08 5.44
N LEU A 228 2.64 0.13 5.98
CA LEU A 228 1.27 0.38 6.42
C LEU A 228 1.22 1.31 7.63
N ARG A 229 2.20 1.20 8.53
CA ARG A 229 2.33 2.08 9.70
C ARG A 229 2.63 3.52 9.26
N ASP A 230 3.53 3.69 8.30
CA ASP A 230 3.85 4.99 7.69
C ASP A 230 2.62 5.60 6.99
N ALA A 231 1.82 4.76 6.33
CA ALA A 231 0.55 5.17 5.74
C ALA A 231 -0.57 5.40 6.77
N SER A 232 -0.31 5.21 8.07
CA SER A 232 -1.31 5.29 9.16
C SER A 232 -2.50 4.33 8.98
N LEU A 233 -2.28 3.23 8.27
CA LEU A 233 -3.28 2.21 7.98
C LEU A 233 -3.24 1.04 8.95
N LEU A 234 -2.17 0.88 9.74
CA LEU A 234 -2.01 -0.25 10.66
C LEU A 234 -2.43 0.09 12.09
N SER A 235 -3.29 -0.73 12.69
CA SER A 235 -3.68 -0.59 14.12
C SER A 235 -3.04 -1.64 15.03
N HIS A 236 -2.75 -2.84 14.51
CA HIS A 236 -2.16 -3.95 15.27
C HIS A 236 -1.14 -4.69 14.41
N GLU A 237 -0.24 -5.46 15.02
CA GLU A 237 0.70 -6.31 14.28
C GLU A 237 -0.03 -7.30 13.36
N MET A 238 0.55 -7.53 12.18
CA MET A 238 0.05 -8.51 11.24
C MET A 238 0.72 -9.85 11.51
N ARG A 239 0.12 -10.92 10.99
CA ARG A 239 0.66 -12.28 11.06
C ARG A 239 0.69 -12.87 9.67
N MET A 240 1.73 -13.65 9.39
CA MET A 240 1.84 -14.41 8.17
C MET A 240 1.84 -15.92 8.45
N THR A 241 1.12 -16.68 7.63
CA THR A 241 1.04 -18.15 7.69
C THR A 241 1.27 -18.75 6.32
N ARG A 242 2.03 -19.84 6.24
CA ARG A 242 2.26 -20.59 4.98
C ARG A 242 1.57 -21.95 4.91
N ASP A 243 1.01 -22.42 6.03
CA ASP A 243 0.38 -23.73 6.12
C ASP A 243 -1.11 -23.71 5.74
N GLY A 244 -1.52 -24.72 4.97
CA GLY A 244 -2.93 -25.02 4.67
C GLY A 244 -3.43 -24.52 3.31
N ALA A 245 -4.52 -25.13 2.82
CA ALA A 245 -5.22 -24.66 1.63
C ALA A 245 -5.87 -23.29 1.92
N PHE A 246 -5.55 -22.29 1.12
CA PHE A 246 -6.07 -20.94 1.29
C PHE A 246 -7.35 -20.73 0.48
N PHE A 247 -8.47 -20.68 1.18
CA PHE A 247 -9.73 -20.20 0.61
C PHE A 247 -9.81 -18.68 0.76
N HIS A 248 -10.03 -18.00 -0.36
CA HIS A 248 -10.27 -16.55 -0.40
C HIS A 248 -11.53 -16.30 -1.25
N PRO A 249 -12.31 -15.25 -0.94
CA PRO A 249 -13.49 -14.91 -1.72
C PRO A 249 -13.04 -14.30 -3.05
N ARG A 250 -12.99 -15.12 -4.11
CA ARG A 250 -12.46 -14.73 -5.44
C ARG A 250 -13.10 -13.45 -5.98
N GLU A 251 -14.42 -13.36 -5.89
CA GLU A 251 -15.20 -12.22 -6.42
C GLU A 251 -15.06 -10.93 -5.60
N GLU A 252 -14.64 -11.03 -4.33
CA GLU A 252 -14.49 -9.90 -3.40
C GLU A 252 -13.02 -9.51 -3.18
N SER A 253 -12.10 -10.18 -3.89
CA SER A 253 -10.66 -9.98 -3.75
C SER A 253 -10.08 -9.18 -4.90
N LEU A 254 -9.25 -8.18 -4.58
CA LEU A 254 -8.39 -7.52 -5.55
C LEU A 254 -7.23 -8.45 -5.90
N GLY A 255 -7.30 -9.04 -7.09
CA GLY A 255 -6.20 -9.82 -7.67
C GLY A 255 -5.20 -8.94 -8.43
N ILE A 256 -3.92 -9.22 -8.23
CA ILE A 256 -2.79 -8.59 -8.95
C ILE A 256 -1.88 -9.70 -9.43
N ARG A 257 -1.59 -9.72 -10.73
CA ARG A 257 -0.61 -10.63 -11.32
C ARG A 257 0.60 -9.84 -11.76
N CYS A 258 1.77 -10.33 -11.37
CA CYS A 258 3.04 -9.73 -11.75
C CYS A 258 3.94 -10.75 -12.43
N ASP A 259 4.63 -10.31 -13.47
CA ASP A 259 5.68 -11.05 -14.14
C ASP A 259 7.05 -10.64 -13.57
N THR A 260 7.97 -11.60 -13.56
CA THR A 260 9.37 -11.41 -13.17
C THR A 260 10.25 -12.17 -14.17
N PRO A 261 11.53 -11.82 -14.33
CA PRO A 261 12.44 -12.58 -15.20
C PRO A 261 12.54 -14.08 -14.85
N ALA A 262 12.25 -14.45 -13.60
CA ALA A 262 12.37 -15.82 -13.09
C ALA A 262 11.02 -16.58 -13.00
N GLY A 263 9.89 -15.96 -13.36
CA GLY A 263 8.56 -16.57 -13.25
C GLY A 263 7.48 -15.56 -12.87
N LYS A 264 6.36 -16.05 -12.32
CA LYS A 264 5.18 -15.25 -11.98
C LYS A 264 4.98 -15.14 -10.47
N ALA A 265 4.45 -14.00 -10.04
CA ALA A 265 3.92 -13.77 -8.72
C ALA A 265 2.46 -13.30 -8.80
N ALA A 266 1.68 -13.61 -7.78
CA ALA A 266 0.31 -13.15 -7.64
C ALA A 266 0.03 -12.63 -6.25
N PHE A 267 -0.93 -11.71 -6.17
CA PHE A 267 -1.43 -11.15 -4.94
C PHE A 267 -2.95 -11.20 -4.96
N ALA A 268 -3.55 -11.63 -3.87
CA ALA A 268 -4.99 -11.51 -3.65
C ALA A 268 -5.20 -10.79 -2.32
N ILE A 269 -5.96 -9.69 -2.33
CA ILE A 269 -6.25 -8.89 -1.14
C ILE A 269 -7.75 -8.73 -0.97
N TRP A 270 -8.23 -8.96 0.25
CA TRP A 270 -9.62 -8.71 0.61
C TRP A 270 -9.70 -8.21 2.05
N ILE A 271 -10.76 -7.49 2.36
CA ILE A 271 -11.05 -7.04 3.71
C ILE A 271 -12.31 -7.76 4.19
N GLU A 272 -12.19 -8.47 5.30
CA GLU A 272 -13.33 -9.04 5.99
C GLU A 272 -14.01 -7.93 6.81
N GLU A 273 -15.31 -7.72 6.58
CA GLU A 273 -16.12 -6.95 7.49
C GLU A 273 -16.18 -7.67 8.84
N THR A 274 -15.84 -6.98 9.93
CA THR A 274 -16.08 -7.51 11.28
C THR A 274 -17.58 -7.78 11.41
N PRO A 275 -18.01 -8.98 11.84
CA PRO A 275 -19.41 -9.19 12.17
C PRO A 275 -19.80 -8.17 13.24
N SER A 276 -20.86 -7.42 12.96
CA SER A 276 -21.51 -6.49 13.89
C SER A 276 -22.00 -7.20 15.15
#